data_AF-A0AAU9V8B6-F1
#
_entry.id   AF-A0AAU9V8B6-F1
#
_cell.length_a   1.000
_cell.length_b   1.000
_cell.length_c   1.000
_cell.angle_alpha   90.00
_cell.angle_beta   90.00
_cell.angle_gamma   90.00
#
_symmetry.space_group_name_H-M   'P 1'
#
loop_
_entity.id
_entity.type
_entity.pdbx_description
1 polymer ?
#
loop_
_entity_poly.entity_id
_entity_poly.type
_entity_poly.pdbx_seq_one_letter_code
_entity_poly.pdbx_strand_id
1 'polypeptide(L)'
;MSLDDQIANTGTKIAELFAKNFASVFSNTVLPDSLESTVHGLPYLSLIKFSEHEITRAIKKLDIFKGAGPDGIPPVFVKRCGTTLATDTHFQQIFA
;
A
#
# COMPACT_ATOMS: atom_id res chain seq x y z
N MET A 1 3.38 -8.26 -25.02
CA MET A 1 4.11 -9.08 -24.01
C MET A 1 5.06 -9.98 -24.76
N SER A 2 6.26 -10.23 -24.24
CA SER A 2 7.19 -11.21 -24.81
C SER A 2 7.69 -12.15 -23.72
N LEU A 3 7.87 -13.42 -24.06
CA LEU A 3 8.43 -14.45 -23.20
C LEU A 3 9.25 -15.40 -24.08
N ASP A 4 10.53 -15.60 -23.75
CA ASP A 4 11.51 -16.25 -24.60
C ASP A 4 11.51 -15.61 -26.01
N ASP A 5 11.40 -16.41 -27.07
CA ASP A 5 11.31 -15.95 -28.46
C ASP A 5 9.87 -15.64 -28.93
N GLN A 6 8.87 -15.67 -28.04
CA GLN A 6 7.47 -15.41 -28.41
C GLN A 6 7.03 -13.99 -28.06
N ILE A 7 6.45 -13.30 -29.03
CA ILE A 7 5.88 -11.96 -28.87
C ILE A 7 4.36 -12.03 -29.11
N ALA A 8 3.58 -11.67 -28.09
CA ALA A 8 2.13 -11.56 -28.15
C ALA A 8 1.67 -10.11 -28.31
N ASN A 9 0.81 -9.87 -29.30
CA ASN A 9 0.24 -8.58 -29.70
C ASN A 9 -1.30 -8.52 -29.62
N THR A 10 -1.95 -9.56 -29.09
CA THR A 10 -3.39 -9.63 -28.86
C THR A 10 -3.67 -10.00 -27.41
N GLY A 11 -4.78 -9.54 -26.84
CA GLY A 11 -5.12 -9.74 -25.43
C GLY A 11 -5.09 -11.21 -24.99
N THR A 12 -5.67 -12.10 -25.80
CA THR A 12 -5.69 -13.54 -25.52
C THR A 12 -4.28 -14.12 -25.45
N LYS A 13 -3.43 -13.82 -26.44
CA LYS A 13 -2.05 -14.32 -26.46
C LYS A 13 -1.21 -13.74 -25.32
N ILE A 14 -1.49 -12.50 -24.90
CA ILE A 14 -0.83 -11.90 -23.73
C ILE A 14 -1.23 -12.66 -22.47
N ALA A 15 -2.52 -12.97 -22.28
CA ALA A 15 -2.99 -13.74 -21.14
C ALA A 15 -2.39 -15.15 -21.10
N GLU A 16 -2.26 -15.80 -22.26
CA GLU A 16 -1.63 -17.11 -22.39
C GLU A 16 -0.13 -17.08 -22.03
N LEU A 17 0.64 -16.12 -22.55
CA LEU A 17 2.05 -15.96 -22.19
C LEU A 17 2.22 -15.66 -20.70
N PHE A 18 1.34 -14.85 -20.12
CA PHE A 18 1.32 -14.60 -18.68
C PHE A 18 1.06 -15.87 -17.89
N ALA A 19 0.00 -16.62 -18.23
CA ALA A 19 -0.34 -17.86 -17.55
C ALA A 19 0.80 -18.88 -17.62
N LYS A 20 1.47 -18.99 -18.77
CA LYS A 20 2.64 -19.86 -18.96
C LYS A 20 3.81 -19.45 -18.06
N ASN A 21 4.16 -18.16 -18.03
CA ASN A 21 5.23 -17.66 -17.16
C ASN A 21 4.88 -17.88 -15.69
N PHE A 22 3.66 -17.53 -15.30
CA PHE A 22 3.19 -17.67 -13.93
C PHE A 22 3.21 -19.13 -13.47
N ALA A 23 2.72 -20.06 -14.28
CA ALA A 23 2.77 -21.49 -13.98
C ALA A 23 4.20 -22.03 -13.83
N SER A 24 5.17 -21.45 -14.55
CA SER A 24 6.57 -21.88 -14.46
C SER A 24 7.26 -21.44 -13.17
N VAL A 25 6.88 -20.29 -12.61
CA VAL A 25 7.54 -19.71 -11.42
C VAL A 25 6.73 -19.92 -10.15
N PHE A 26 5.44 -20.20 -10.28
CA PHE A 26 4.55 -20.45 -9.17
C PHE A 26 4.70 -21.89 -8.68
N SER A 27 5.12 -22.05 -7.43
CA SER A 27 5.22 -23.36 -6.79
C SER A 27 3.93 -23.63 -6.01
N ASN A 28 3.29 -24.78 -6.27
CA ASN A 28 2.13 -25.26 -5.48
C ASN A 28 2.52 -25.78 -4.09
N THR A 29 3.70 -25.41 -3.59
CA THR A 29 4.08 -25.65 -2.20
C THR A 29 3.12 -24.87 -1.32
N VAL A 30 2.15 -25.58 -0.76
CA VAL A 30 1.41 -25.14 0.42
C VAL A 30 2.44 -25.03 1.53
N LEU A 31 2.97 -23.82 1.70
CA LEU A 31 3.71 -23.51 2.92
C LEU A 31 2.75 -23.76 4.07
N PRO A 32 3.17 -24.45 5.14
CA PRO A 32 2.36 -24.50 6.34
C PRO A 32 2.00 -23.06 6.72
N ASP A 33 0.73 -22.82 7.05
CA ASP A 33 0.18 -21.50 7.42
C ASP A 33 0.92 -20.87 8.63
N SER A 34 1.79 -21.66 9.26
CA SER A 34 2.90 -21.21 10.09
C SER A 34 4.00 -20.53 9.27
N LEU A 35 3.66 -19.44 8.58
CA LEU A 35 4.53 -18.28 8.66
C LEU A 35 4.42 -17.81 10.11
N GLU A 36 5.20 -18.42 11.00
CA GLU A 36 5.79 -17.61 12.06
C GLU A 36 6.66 -16.60 11.31
N SER A 37 6.00 -15.51 10.88
CA SER A 37 6.67 -14.24 10.77
C SER A 37 7.24 -14.07 12.17
N THR A 38 8.51 -14.40 12.33
CA THR A 38 9.35 -13.72 13.29
C THR A 38 9.21 -12.26 12.91
N VAL A 39 8.19 -11.62 13.46
CA VAL A 39 8.09 -10.18 13.58
C VAL A 39 9.27 -9.86 14.49
N HIS A 40 10.47 -9.84 13.91
CA HIS A 40 11.65 -9.28 14.52
C HIS A 40 11.22 -7.89 14.93
N GLY A 41 10.99 -7.72 16.24
CA GLY A 41 10.16 -6.69 16.83
C GLY A 41 10.19 -5.42 16.03
N LEU A 42 9.17 -5.22 15.19
CA LEU A 42 8.95 -3.93 14.60
C LEU A 42 8.79 -2.99 15.80
N PRO A 43 9.49 -1.85 15.84
CA PRO A 43 9.23 -0.86 16.87
C PRO A 43 7.73 -0.60 16.79
N TYR A 44 7.02 -0.72 17.92
CA TYR A 44 5.60 -0.44 18.00
C TYR A 44 5.29 0.77 17.13
N LEU A 45 4.23 0.73 16.30
CA LEU A 45 3.94 1.85 15.39
C LEU A 45 3.79 3.19 16.15
N SER A 46 3.51 3.12 17.46
CA SER A 46 3.54 4.25 18.40
C SER A 46 4.90 4.95 18.54
N LEU A 47 6.00 4.29 18.16
CA LEU A 47 7.36 4.86 18.15
C LEU A 47 7.65 5.65 16.87
N ILE A 48 6.84 5.48 15.81
CA ILE A 48 6.98 6.28 14.60
C ILE A 48 6.45 7.68 14.87
N LYS A 49 7.36 8.65 14.90
CA LYS A 49 7.01 10.07 15.07
C LYS A 49 7.07 10.76 13.72
N PHE A 50 5.98 11.44 13.36
CA PHE A 50 5.93 12.34 12.23
C PHE A 50 5.87 13.78 12.73
N SER A 51 6.64 14.65 12.12
CA SER A 51 6.50 16.09 12.33
C SER A 51 5.25 16.63 11.63
N GLU A 52 4.69 17.71 12.15
CA GLU A 52 3.59 18.45 11.51
C GLU A 52 3.92 18.78 10.04
N HIS A 53 5.17 19.14 9.74
CA HIS A 53 5.62 19.46 8.39
C HIS A 53 5.56 18.25 7.43
N GLU A 54 5.88 17.05 7.90
CA GLU A 54 5.80 15.82 7.11
C GLU A 54 4.34 15.46 6.82
N ILE A 55 3.47 15.53 7.84
CA ILE A 55 2.04 15.28 7.69
C ILE A 55 1.41 16.29 6.73
N THR A 56 1.70 17.58 6.91
CA THR A 56 1.22 18.65 6.03
C THR A 56 1.68 18.44 4.59
N ARG A 57 2.95 18.06 4.38
CA ARG A 57 3.50 17.79 3.05
C ARG A 57 2.80 16.60 2.39
N ALA A 58 2.54 15.54 3.15
CA ALA A 58 1.82 14.36 2.65
C ALA A 58 0.39 14.71 2.25
N ILE A 59 -0.36 15.41 3.10
CA ILE A 59 -1.74 15.81 2.83
C ILE A 59 -1.83 16.75 1.62
N LYS A 60 -0.87 17.66 1.45
CA LYS A 60 -0.82 18.55 0.27
C LYS A 60 -0.64 17.78 -1.05
N LYS A 61 0.09 16.66 -1.03
CA LYS A 61 0.33 15.80 -2.19
C LYS A 61 -0.84 14.87 -2.54
N LEU A 62 -1.88 14.80 -1.71
CA LEU A 62 -3.07 14.02 -2.03
C LEU A 62 -3.71 14.52 -3.34
N ASP A 63 -3.96 13.57 -4.23
CA ASP A 63 -4.74 13.77 -5.44
C ASP A 63 -6.23 13.80 -5.07
N ILE A 64 -6.85 14.95 -5.29
CA ILE A 64 -8.25 15.20 -4.93
C ILE A 64 -9.25 14.51 -5.86
N PHE A 65 -8.81 14.03 -7.02
CA PHE A 65 -9.67 13.39 -8.02
C PHE A 65 -9.75 11.87 -7.85
N LYS A 66 -8.97 11.30 -6.93
CA LYS A 66 -9.11 9.88 -6.58
C LYS A 66 -10.43 9.61 -5.86
N GLY A 67 -10.97 8.42 -6.10
CA GLY A 67 -12.10 7.90 -5.35
C GLY A 67 -11.77 7.74 -3.87
N ALA A 68 -12.81 7.67 -3.05
CA ALA A 68 -12.67 7.33 -1.64
C ALA A 68 -12.11 5.91 -1.47
N GLY A 69 -11.39 5.69 -0.37
CA GLY A 69 -10.94 4.36 0.02
C GLY A 69 -12.09 3.51 0.56
N PRO A 70 -11.80 2.31 1.09
CA PRO A 70 -12.78 1.46 1.76
C PRO A 70 -13.49 2.14 2.94
N ASP A 71 -12.91 3.21 3.48
CA ASP A 71 -13.48 4.05 4.55
C ASP A 71 -14.55 5.03 4.06
N GLY A 72 -14.72 5.18 2.73
CA GLY A 72 -15.68 6.11 2.15
C GLY A 72 -15.30 7.59 2.28
N ILE A 73 -14.07 7.91 2.70
CA ILE A 73 -13.62 9.30 2.91
C ILE A 73 -12.94 9.82 1.64
N PRO A 74 -13.47 10.88 0.99
CA PRO A 74 -12.85 11.44 -0.20
C PRO A 74 -11.52 12.18 0.12
N PRO A 75 -10.53 12.16 -0.78
CA PRO A 75 -9.26 12.87 -0.55
C PRO A 75 -9.43 14.39 -0.38
N VAL A 76 -10.43 15.00 -1.01
CA VAL A 76 -10.76 16.42 -0.83
C VAL A 76 -11.15 16.76 0.62
N PHE A 77 -11.80 15.83 1.31
CA PHE A 77 -12.18 16.00 2.72
C PHE A 77 -10.93 16.01 3.60
N VAL A 78 -10.05 14.99 3.45
CA VAL A 78 -8.77 14.90 4.16
C VAL A 78 -7.92 16.16 3.94
N LYS A 79 -7.89 16.67 2.70
CA LYS A 79 -7.13 17.88 2.35
C LYS A 79 -7.67 19.13 3.05
N ARG A 80 -8.99 19.24 3.24
CA ARG A 80 -9.62 20.35 3.98
C ARG A 80 -9.39 20.25 5.49
N CYS A 81 -9.33 19.04 6.03
CA CYS A 81 -9.00 18.80 7.44
C CYS A 81 -7.50 18.82 7.73
N GLY A 82 -6.66 19.06 6.72
CA GLY A 82 -5.22 18.83 6.81
C GLY A 82 -4.50 19.63 7.89
N THR A 83 -4.94 20.85 8.19
CA THR A 83 -4.37 21.67 9.27
C THR A 83 -4.65 21.08 10.65
N THR A 84 -5.88 20.62 10.89
CA THR A 84 -6.27 19.94 12.12
C THR A 84 -5.55 18.60 12.24
N LEU A 85 -5.47 17.82 11.15
CA LEU A 85 -4.79 16.52 11.14
C LEU A 85 -3.27 16.63 11.35
N ALA A 86 -2.64 17.73 10.91
CA ALA A 86 -1.20 17.92 11.07
C ALA A 86 -0.81 18.43 12.47
N THR A 87 -1.74 19.10 13.16
CA THR A 87 -1.52 19.64 14.51
C THR A 87 -2.04 18.73 15.62
N ASP A 88 -2.79 17.68 15.27
CA ASP A 88 -3.29 16.71 16.23
C ASP A 88 -2.15 15.94 16.90
N THR A 89 -1.85 16.39 18.11
CA THR A 89 -0.81 15.85 18.98
C THR A 89 -1.38 14.80 19.96
N HIS A 90 -2.68 14.47 19.93
CA HIS A 90 -3.29 13.53 20.88
C HIS A 90 -2.84 12.07 20.70
N PHE A 91 -2.20 11.71 19.59
CA PHE A 91 -1.50 10.42 19.50
C PHE A 91 -0.27 10.31 20.44
N GLN A 92 0.22 11.42 21.01
CA GLN A 92 1.36 11.41 21.95
C GLN A 92 0.95 11.29 23.43
N GLN A 93 -0.34 11.24 23.79
CA GLN A 93 -0.78 11.26 25.20
C GLN A 93 -1.52 10.01 25.70
N ILE A 94 -1.65 8.95 24.91
CA ILE A 94 -2.34 7.71 25.35
C ILE A 94 -1.37 6.71 26.04
N PHE A 95 -0.08 7.00 26.09
CA PHE A 95 0.93 6.12 26.71
C PHE A 95 1.90 6.85 27.65
N ALA A 96 1.39 7.79 28.45
CA ALA A 96 2.09 8.30 29.63
C ALA A 96 1.49 7.67 30.90
#